data_AF-A0A0R3EM36-F1
#
_entry.id   AF-A0A0R3EM36-F1
#
_cell.length_a   1.000
_cell.length_b   1.000
_cell.length_c   1.000
_cell.angle_alpha   90.00
_cell.angle_beta   90.00
_cell.angle_gamma   90.00
#
_symmetry.space_group_name_H-M   'P 1'
#
loop_
_entity.id
_entity.type
_entity.pdbx_description
1 polymer ?
#
loop_
_entity_poly.entity_id
_entity_poly.type
_entity_poly.pdbx_seq_one_letter_code
_entity_poly.pdbx_strand_id
1 'polypeptide(L)'
;MSSERISVDPESLRVAAGGNADAASVLDEYGRACKAWMDEVEEEIIRCHGLVSAPVGAALRDFFGGVVDEVSAAGGTHTGMDENLSAAAARYDEADASGAARVSASGGVL
;
A
#
# COMPACT_ATOMS: atom_id res chain seq x y z
N MET A 1 15.04 -25.04 5.91
CA MET A 1 16.02 -24.03 6.34
C MET A 1 15.32 -23.10 7.31
N SER A 2 15.71 -23.09 8.59
CA SER A 2 15.21 -22.12 9.55
C SER A 2 15.98 -20.83 9.30
N SER A 3 15.30 -19.76 8.92
CA SER A 3 15.88 -18.42 9.01
C SER A 3 16.37 -18.22 10.43
N GLU A 4 17.59 -17.71 10.60
CA GLU A 4 18.04 -17.18 11.89
C GLU A 4 17.00 -16.15 12.38
N ARG A 5 16.80 -16.08 13.70
CA ARG A 5 15.92 -15.06 14.28
C ARG A 5 16.55 -13.69 14.03
N ILE A 6 16.05 -12.99 13.02
CA ILE A 6 16.37 -11.57 12.85
C ILE A 6 15.72 -10.86 14.05
N SER A 7 16.56 -10.26 14.90
CA SER A 7 16.11 -9.34 15.93
C SER A 7 15.63 -8.08 15.22
N VAL A 8 14.36 -8.05 14.82
CA VAL A 8 13.72 -6.85 14.28
C VAL A 8 13.07 -6.13 15.44
N ASP A 9 13.44 -4.87 15.67
CA ASP A 9 12.79 -4.06 16.68
C ASP A 9 11.39 -3.61 16.18
N PRO A 10 10.39 -3.48 17.09
CA PRO A 10 9.05 -3.06 16.70
C PRO A 10 8.99 -1.70 15.99
N GLU A 11 9.92 -0.79 16.27
CA GLU A 11 9.92 0.55 15.70
C GLU A 11 10.30 0.52 14.21
N SER A 12 11.32 -0.24 13.83
CA SER A 12 11.66 -0.48 12.42
C SER A 12 10.49 -1.06 11.62
N LEU A 13 9.68 -1.93 12.23
CA LEU A 13 8.46 -2.47 11.60
C LEU A 13 7.41 -1.39 11.39
N ARG A 14 7.19 -0.50 12.37
CA ARG A 14 6.25 0.62 12.22
C ARG A 14 6.71 1.62 11.15
N VAL A 15 8.01 1.89 11.06
CA VAL A 15 8.57 2.74 9.98
C VAL A 15 8.31 2.12 8.61
N ALA A 16 8.55 0.82 8.46
CA ALA A 16 8.27 0.10 7.21
C ALA A 16 6.77 0.04 6.90
N ALA A 17 5.92 -0.07 7.92
CA ALA A 17 4.47 -0.02 7.80
C ALA A 17 4.01 1.36 7.26
N GLY A 18 4.50 2.44 7.87
CA GLY A 18 4.25 3.81 7.40
C GLY A 18 4.69 4.04 5.96
N GLY A 19 5.87 3.54 5.56
CA GLY A 19 6.31 3.64 4.16
C GLY A 19 5.39 2.90 3.16
N ASN A 20 4.75 1.81 3.57
CA ASN A 20 3.75 1.13 2.77
C ASN A 20 2.43 1.90 2.71
N ALA A 21 1.99 2.49 3.83
CA ALA A 21 0.81 3.36 3.85
C ALA A 21 1.00 4.59 2.91
N ASP A 22 2.18 5.22 2.93
CA ASP A 22 2.53 6.32 2.05
C ASP A 22 2.51 5.89 0.58
N ALA A 23 3.09 4.74 0.25
CA ALA A 23 3.08 4.20 -1.11
C ALA A 23 1.66 3.91 -1.60
N ALA A 24 0.81 3.31 -0.76
CA ALA A 24 -0.60 3.07 -1.08
C ALA A 24 -1.35 4.38 -1.35
N SER A 25 -1.10 5.43 -0.56
CA SER A 25 -1.68 6.76 -0.73
C SER A 25 -1.29 7.40 -2.06
N VAL A 26 0.01 7.36 -2.42
CA VAL A 26 0.52 7.88 -3.69
C VAL A 26 -0.10 7.14 -4.89
N LEU A 27 -0.27 5.82 -4.80
CA LEU A 27 -0.91 5.03 -5.84
C LEU A 27 -2.40 5.38 -6.00
N ASP A 28 -3.13 5.59 -4.89
CA ASP A 28 -4.51 6.06 -4.95
C ASP A 28 -4.64 7.44 -5.60
N GLU A 29 -3.75 8.38 -5.24
CA GLU A 29 -3.71 9.71 -5.84
C GLU A 29 -3.42 9.63 -7.35
N TYR A 30 -2.43 8.82 -7.74
CA TYR A 30 -2.11 8.59 -9.14
C TYR A 30 -3.29 7.99 -9.93
N GLY A 31 -3.97 6.99 -9.37
CA GLY A 31 -5.15 6.39 -9.99
C GLY A 31 -6.29 7.39 -10.19
N ARG A 32 -6.52 8.30 -9.22
CA ARG A 32 -7.48 9.40 -9.34
C ARG A 32 -7.07 10.41 -10.41
N ALA A 33 -5.79 10.78 -10.47
CA ALA A 33 -5.28 11.69 -11.49
C ALA A 33 -5.43 11.12 -12.91
N CYS A 34 -5.14 9.82 -13.11
CA CYS A 34 -5.36 9.14 -14.38
C CYS A 34 -6.83 9.16 -14.81
N LYS A 35 -7.75 8.90 -13.87
CA LYS A 35 -9.20 8.96 -14.13
C LYS A 35 -9.66 10.34 -14.57
N ALA A 36 -9.27 11.38 -13.84
CA ALA A 36 -9.62 12.76 -14.18
C ALA A 36 -9.06 13.15 -15.56
N TRP A 37 -7.80 12.82 -15.84
CA TRP A 37 -7.16 13.11 -17.12
C TRP A 37 -7.84 12.38 -18.29
N MET A 38 -8.26 11.12 -18.12
CA MET A 38 -9.00 10.38 -19.15
C MET A 38 -10.31 11.07 -19.54
N ASP A 39 -11.06 11.55 -18.54
CA ASP A 39 -12.34 12.22 -18.76
C ASP A 39 -12.15 13.52 -19.56
N GLU A 40 -11.09 14.28 -19.29
CA GLU A 40 -10.75 15.49 -20.04
C GLU A 40 -10.28 15.18 -21.48
N VAL A 41 -9.43 14.16 -21.65
CA VAL A 41 -8.83 13.82 -22.95
C VAL A 41 -9.85 13.27 -23.95
N GLU A 42 -10.80 12.44 -23.52
CA GLU A 42 -11.83 11.92 -24.42
C GLU A 42 -12.71 13.04 -24.98
N GLU A 43 -13.13 13.98 -24.12
CA GLU A 43 -13.89 15.16 -24.53
C GLU A 43 -13.09 16.01 -25.54
N GLU A 44 -11.80 16.21 -25.28
CA GLU A 44 -10.92 17.00 -26.14
C GLU A 44 -10.66 16.33 -27.50
N ILE A 45 -10.53 15.00 -27.55
CA ILE A 45 -10.37 14.23 -28.80
C ILE A 45 -11.61 14.42 -29.67
N ILE A 46 -12.81 14.21 -29.11
CA ILE A 46 -14.07 14.37 -29.84
C ILE A 46 -14.25 15.82 -30.31
N ARG A 47 -13.90 16.79 -29.46
CA ARG A 47 -13.97 18.23 -29.78
C ARG A 47 -13.05 18.61 -30.94
N CYS A 48 -11.82 18.09 -30.98
CA CYS A 48 -10.81 18.49 -31.97
C CYS A 48 -10.92 17.73 -33.30
N HIS A 49 -11.32 16.46 -33.26
CA HIS A 49 -11.26 15.57 -34.42
C HIS A 49 -12.64 15.05 -34.86
N GLY A 50 -13.70 15.43 -34.16
CA GLY A 50 -15.08 15.02 -34.44
C GLY A 50 -15.34 13.55 -34.13
N LEU A 51 -16.56 13.10 -34.44
CA LEU A 51 -17.04 11.75 -34.09
C LEU A 51 -16.24 10.60 -34.71
N VAL A 52 -15.50 10.84 -35.81
CA VAL A 52 -14.65 9.82 -36.45
C VAL A 52 -13.51 9.35 -35.54
N SER A 53 -13.12 10.16 -34.56
CA SER A 53 -12.08 9.86 -33.57
C SER A 53 -12.57 9.13 -32.32
N ALA A 54 -13.90 8.93 -32.17
CA ALA A 54 -14.48 8.25 -31.01
C ALA A 54 -13.85 6.87 -30.70
N PRO A 55 -13.47 6.03 -31.70
CA PRO A 55 -12.79 4.77 -31.42
C PRO A 55 -11.42 4.94 -30.72
N VAL A 56 -10.72 6.05 -30.96
CA VAL A 56 -9.43 6.36 -30.31
C VAL A 56 -9.67 6.72 -28.85
N GLY A 57 -10.69 7.54 -28.57
CA GLY A 57 -11.08 7.86 -27.19
C GLY A 57 -11.45 6.62 -26.39
N ALA A 58 -12.26 5.73 -26.98
CA ALA A 58 -12.62 4.45 -26.36
C ALA A 58 -11.40 3.56 -26.07
N ALA A 59 -10.48 3.41 -27.04
CA ALA A 59 -9.27 2.61 -26.85
C ALA A 59 -8.33 3.17 -25.77
N LEU A 60 -8.23 4.50 -25.66
CA LEU A 60 -7.48 5.16 -24.59
C LEU A 60 -8.13 4.90 -23.23
N ARG A 61 -9.46 5.05 -23.13
CA ARG A 61 -10.19 4.77 -21.90
C ARG A 61 -10.01 3.32 -21.43
N ASP A 62 -10.07 2.35 -22.35
CA ASP A 62 -9.84 0.94 -22.03
C ASP A 62 -8.40 0.70 -21.52
N PHE A 63 -7.40 1.25 -22.21
CA PHE A 63 -6.00 1.11 -21.80
C PHE A 63 -5.74 1.68 -20.41
N PHE A 64 -6.16 2.93 -20.17
CA PHE A 64 -5.93 3.59 -18.90
C PHE A 64 -6.84 3.06 -17.78
N GLY A 65 -8.00 2.49 -18.11
CA GLY A 65 -8.78 1.66 -17.19
C GLY A 65 -7.94 0.53 -16.61
N GLY A 66 -7.26 -0.23 -17.49
CA GLY A 66 -6.34 -1.29 -17.05
C GLY A 66 -5.16 -0.79 -16.23
N VAL A 67 -4.60 0.39 -16.55
CA VAL A 67 -3.55 1.02 -15.73
C VAL A 67 -4.06 1.33 -14.32
N VAL A 68 -5.27 1.88 -14.20
CA VAL A 68 -5.85 2.22 -12.89
C VAL A 68 -6.17 0.96 -12.07
N ASP A 69 -6.59 -0.13 -12.72
CA ASP A 69 -6.81 -1.41 -12.05
C ASP A 69 -5.50 -1.97 -11.46
N GLU A 70 -4.40 -1.92 -12.23
CA GLU A 70 -3.08 -2.36 -11.76
C GLU A 70 -2.57 -1.50 -10.60
N VAL A 71 -2.73 -0.18 -10.71
CA VAL A 71 -2.39 0.78 -9.64
C VAL A 71 -3.20 0.48 -8.38
N SER A 72 -4.49 0.18 -8.52
CA SER A 72 -5.34 -0.18 -7.39
C SER A 72 -4.91 -1.50 -6.74
N ALA A 73 -4.53 -2.51 -7.53
CA ALA A 73 -4.01 -3.77 -7.02
C ALA A 73 -2.67 -3.61 -6.28
N ALA A 74 -1.76 -2.79 -6.83
CA ALA A 74 -0.50 -2.45 -6.18
C ALA A 74 -0.73 -1.68 -4.87
N GLY A 75 -1.66 -0.72 -4.85
CA GLY A 75 -2.06 0.01 -3.65
C GLY A 75 -2.59 -0.92 -2.56
N GLY A 76 -3.47 -1.86 -2.92
CA GLY A 76 -3.98 -2.87 -1.99
C GLY A 76 -2.89 -3.79 -1.44
N THR A 77 -1.87 -4.12 -2.23
CA THR A 77 -0.71 -4.88 -1.77
C THR A 77 0.07 -4.12 -0.70
N HIS A 78 0.31 -2.82 -0.92
CA HIS A 78 0.98 -1.96 0.06
C HIS A 78 0.14 -1.80 1.34
N THR A 79 -1.17 -1.57 1.24
CA THR A 79 -2.05 -1.55 2.43
C THR A 79 -1.95 -2.86 3.22
N GLY A 80 -1.99 -4.00 2.55
CA GLY A 80 -1.85 -5.30 3.22
C GLY A 80 -0.49 -5.49 3.87
N MET A 81 0.59 -4.93 3.30
CA MET A 81 1.92 -4.96 3.92
C MET A 81 1.99 -4.06 5.17
N ASP A 82 1.41 -2.86 5.12
CA ASP A 82 1.29 -1.96 6.28
C ASP A 82 0.58 -2.68 7.45
N GLU A 83 -0.60 -3.25 7.21
CA GLU A 83 -1.37 -3.96 8.22
C GLU A 83 -0.58 -5.12 8.84
N ASN A 84 0.12 -5.90 8.01
CA ASN A 84 0.93 -7.03 8.49
C ASN A 84 2.14 -6.58 9.32
N LEU A 85 2.83 -5.53 8.91
CA LEU A 85 3.99 -4.99 9.63
C LEU A 85 3.57 -4.35 10.96
N SER A 86 2.48 -3.58 10.96
CA SER A 86 1.87 -3.01 12.15
C SER A 86 1.43 -4.08 13.14
N ALA A 87 0.77 -5.15 12.66
CA ALA A 87 0.38 -6.27 13.49
C ALA A 87 1.60 -7.06 14.04
N ALA A 88 2.66 -7.20 13.25
CA ALA A 88 3.89 -7.83 13.70
C ALA A 88 4.57 -7.01 14.80
N ALA A 89 4.66 -5.68 14.65
CA ALA A 89 5.20 -4.79 15.67
C ALA A 89 4.47 -4.95 17.01
N ALA A 90 3.13 -4.92 16.99
CA ALA A 90 2.31 -5.08 18.20
C ALA A 90 2.54 -6.43 18.90
N ARG A 91 2.70 -7.52 18.13
CA ARG A 91 3.00 -8.85 18.69
C ARG A 91 4.38 -8.90 19.36
N TYR A 92 5.36 -8.20 18.80
CA TYR A 92 6.68 -8.11 19.42
C TYR A 92 6.64 -7.29 20.72
N ASP A 93 5.93 -6.15 20.77
CA ASP A 93 5.77 -5.39 22.02
C ASP A 93 5.12 -6.24 23.12
N GLU A 94 4.08 -7.01 22.78
CA GLU A 94 3.40 -7.90 23.72
C GLU A 94 4.33 -9.00 24.23
N ALA A 95 5.12 -9.61 23.33
CA ALA A 95 6.09 -10.62 23.69
C ALA A 95 7.19 -10.06 24.62
N ASP A 96 7.68 -8.85 24.34
CA ASP A 96 8.69 -8.17 25.14
C ASP A 96 8.14 -7.80 26.53
N ALA A 97 6.92 -7.28 26.60
CA ALA A 97 6.24 -6.99 27.86
C ALA A 97 6.00 -8.25 28.70
N SER A 98 5.54 -9.34 28.07
CA SER A 98 5.36 -10.64 28.73
C SER A 98 6.68 -11.22 29.22
N GLY A 99 7.74 -11.11 28.42
CA GLY A 99 9.09 -11.53 28.77
C GLY A 99 9.62 -10.77 29.99
N ALA A 100 9.52 -9.44 29.97
CA ALA A 100 9.92 -8.58 31.08
C ALA A 100 9.16 -8.93 32.37
N ALA A 101 7.84 -9.09 32.30
CA ALA A 101 7.01 -9.46 33.45
C ALA A 101 7.42 -10.82 34.05
N ARG A 102 7.71 -11.82 33.22
CA ARG A 102 8.19 -13.14 33.68
C ARG A 102 9.55 -13.04 34.35
N VAL A 103 10.49 -12.29 33.77
CA VAL A 103 11.83 -12.09 34.36
C VAL A 103 11.72 -11.40 35.72
N SER A 104 10.94 -10.32 35.83
CA SER A 104 10.69 -9.63 37.10
C SER A 104 10.03 -10.54 38.14
N ALA A 105 9.11 -11.41 37.74
CA ALA A 105 8.48 -12.38 38.64
C ALA A 105 9.47 -13.46 39.14
N SER A 106 10.43 -13.89 38.30
CA SER A 106 11.47 -14.86 38.67
C SER A 106 12.64 -14.25 39.46
N GLY A 107 12.92 -12.95 39.31
CA GLY A 107 13.99 -12.22 40.00
C GLY A 107 13.61 -11.71 41.40
N GLY A 108 12.34 -11.83 41.80
CA GLY A 108 11.85 -11.50 43.15
C GLY A 108 11.94 -12.65 44.16
N VAL A 109 12.53 -13.79 43.78
CA VAL A 109 12.80 -14.93 44.66
C VAL A 109 14.30 -15.10 44.81
N LEU A 110 14.94 -14.17 45.51
CA LEU A 110 16.25 -14.34 46.14
C LEU A 110 16.22 -13.69 47.52
#